data_AF-A0A378QXA7-F1
#
_entry.id   AF-A0A378QXA7-F1
#
_cell.length_a   1.000
_cell.length_b   1.000
_cell.length_c   1.000
_cell.angle_alpha   90.00
_cell.angle_beta   90.00
_cell.angle_gamma   90.00
#
_symmetry.space_group_name_H-M   'P 1'
#
loop_
_entity.id
_entity.type
_entity.pdbx_description
1 polymer ?
#
loop_
_entity_poly.entity_id
_entity_poly.type
_entity_poly.pdbx_seq_one_letter_code
_entity_poly.pdbx_strand_id
1 'polypeptide(L)' 'MSSQKISFKVMVMFSEVLEEVITEYNQLYETDFHITNIVDDDLSFCTIEATKYQLKDIFGLGYSLSLTQNEKKSKGEIDW' A
#
# COMPACT_ATOMS: atom_id res chain seq x y z
N MET A 1 -1.78 -24.88 -2.57
CA MET A 1 -0.39 -24.39 -2.43
C MET A 1 -0.34 -23.60 -1.14
N SER A 2 0.64 -23.86 -0.26
CA SER A 2 0.85 -23.05 0.95
C SER A 2 1.31 -21.67 0.48
N SER A 3 0.42 -20.69 0.52
CA SER A 3 0.78 -19.31 0.22
C SER A 3 1.77 -18.84 1.28
N GLN A 4 3.03 -18.62 0.89
CA GLN A 4 4.06 -18.19 1.83
C GLN A 4 3.71 -16.78 2.28
N LYS A 5 3.50 -16.60 3.59
CA LYS A 5 3.30 -15.27 4.17
C LYS A 5 4.48 -14.38 3.78
N ILE A 6 4.19 -13.18 3.28
CA ILE A 6 5.19 -12.13 3.09
C ILE A 6 5.02 -11.05 4.14
N SER A 7 6.15 -10.41 4.43
CA SER A 7 6.23 -9.21 5.26
C SER A 7 7.31 -8.32 4.66
N PHE A 8 6.98 -7.07 4.37
CA PHE A 8 7.90 -6.10 3.82
C PHE A 8 7.60 -4.70 4.34
N LYS A 9 8.63 -3.84 4.34
CA LYS A 9 8.55 -2.48 4.87
C LYS A 9 8.61 -1.48 3.73
N VAL A 10 7.73 -0.48 3.77
CA VAL A 10 7.71 0.65 2.86
C VAL A 10 7.79 1.96 3.63
N MET A 11 8.28 3.00 2.97
CA MET A 11 8.33 4.37 3.49
C MET A 11 7.40 5.21 2.64
N VAL A 12 6.45 5.90 3.26
CA VAL A 12 5.41 6.69 2.60
C VAL A 12 5.24 8.03 3.30
N MET A 13 4.83 9.06 2.55
CA MET A 13 4.53 10.37 3.13
C MET A 13 3.16 10.40 3.84
N PHE A 14 2.20 9.63 3.33
CA PHE A 14 0.83 9.60 3.81
C PHE A 14 0.38 8.15 3.96
N SER A 15 0.40 7.63 5.19
CA SER A 15 -0.02 6.25 5.50
C SER A 15 -1.50 6.01 5.20
N GLU A 16 -2.34 7.03 5.30
CA GLU A 16 -3.77 6.96 5.02
C GLU A 16 -4.03 6.67 3.54
N VAL A 17 -3.21 7.24 2.65
CA VAL A 17 -3.31 6.98 1.20
C VAL A 17 -2.87 5.54 0.89
N LEU A 18 -1.88 5.01 1.62
CA LEU A 18 -1.48 3.62 1.49
C LEU A 18 -2.59 2.66 1.97
N GLU A 19 -3.29 2.97 3.06
CA GLU A 19 -4.43 2.20 3.56
C GLU A 19 -5.60 2.15 2.56
N GLU A 20 -5.94 3.30 1.96
CA GLU A 20 -6.95 3.42 0.90
C GLU A 20 -6.58 2.52 -0.29
N VAL A 21 -5.35 2.66 -0.79
CA VAL A 21 -4.84 1.89 -1.94
C VAL A 21 -4.82 0.39 -1.66
N ILE A 22 -4.40 -0.04 -0.46
CA ILE A 22 -4.42 -1.45 -0.06
C ILE A 22 -5.85 -1.99 -0.08
N THR A 23 -6.81 -1.21 0.45
CA THR A 23 -8.22 -1.60 0.51
C THR A 23 -8.79 -1.80 -0.90
N GLU A 24 -8.58 -0.83 -1.79
CA GLU A 24 -9.05 -0.90 -3.18
C GLU A 24 -8.37 -2.04 -3.96
N TYR A 25 -7.05 -2.19 -3.81
CA TYR A 25 -6.29 -3.23 -4.50
C TYR A 25 -6.75 -4.62 -4.09
N ASN A 26 -6.97 -4.86 -2.79
CA ASN A 26 -7.50 -6.12 -2.28
C ASN A 26 -8.88 -6.45 -2.86
N GLN A 27 -9.76 -5.46 -2.98
CA GLN A 27 -11.08 -5.65 -3.56
C GLN A 27 -11.03 -5.98 -5.06
N LEU A 28 -10.16 -5.30 -5.81
CA LEU A 28 -10.06 -5.46 -7.26
C LEU A 28 -9.35 -6.74 -7.70
N TYR A 29 -8.31 -7.15 -6.98
CA TYR A 29 -7.42 -8.26 -7.37
C TYR A 29 -7.56 -9.49 -6.45
N GLU A 30 -8.52 -9.45 -5.53
CA GLU A 30 -8.77 -10.48 -4.52
C GLU A 30 -7.54 -10.85 -3.68
N THR A 31 -6.71 -9.87 -3.32
CA THR A 31 -5.55 -10.03 -2.44
C THR A 31 -5.90 -9.76 -0.96
N ASP A 32 -4.95 -9.98 -0.04
CA ASP A 32 -5.16 -9.77 1.40
C ASP A 32 -4.05 -8.93 2.08
N PHE A 33 -3.48 -7.96 1.36
CA PHE A 33 -2.49 -7.05 1.92
C PHE A 33 -3.07 -6.29 3.12
N HIS A 34 -2.31 -6.13 4.19
CA HIS A 34 -2.71 -5.33 5.33
C HIS A 34 -1.48 -4.74 6.03
N ILE A 35 -1.64 -3.54 6.57
CA ILE A 35 -0.61 -2.91 7.39
C ILE A 35 -0.71 -3.50 8.80
N THR A 36 0.43 -3.95 9.33
CA THR A 36 0.52 -4.52 10.68
C THR A 36 1.24 -3.61 11.67
N ASN A 37 1.99 -2.64 11.16
CA ASN A 37 2.68 -1.66 11.98
C ASN A 37 2.88 -0.37 11.19
N ILE A 38 2.68 0.76 11.87
CA ILE A 38 2.97 2.10 11.37
C ILE A 38 3.87 2.77 12.40
N VAL A 39 5.00 3.31 11.93
CA VAL A 39 5.86 4.18 12.74
C VAL A 39 5.85 5.54 12.08
N ASP A 40 5.17 6.50 12.72
CA ASP A 40 5.01 7.86 12.23
C ASP A 40 6.20 8.73 12.64
N ASP A 41 6.77 9.42 11.66
CA ASP A 41 7.83 10.43 11.75
C ASP A 41 7.58 11.46 10.62
N ASP A 42 8.56 12.25 10.18
CA ASP A 42 8.46 13.06 8.95
C ASP A 42 8.06 12.24 7.71
N LEU A 43 8.34 10.93 7.75
CA LEU A 43 7.85 9.92 6.80
C LEU A 43 7.33 8.71 7.59
N SER A 44 6.15 8.20 7.24
CA SER A 44 5.60 7.00 7.86
C SER A 44 6.26 5.74 7.31
N PHE A 45 6.71 4.88 8.21
CA PHE A 45 7.24 3.57 7.90
C PHE A 45 6.19 2.49 8.17
N CYS A 46 5.63 1.92 7.09
CA CYS A 46 4.57 0.92 7.18
C CYS A 46 5.12 -0.49 6.94
N THR A 47 4.73 -1.44 7.79
CA THR A 47 4.97 -2.88 7.57
C THR A 47 3.73 -3.50 6.97
N ILE A 48 3.85 -4.07 5.78
CA ILE A 48 2.76 -4.72 5.04
C ILE A 48 2.96 -6.22 5.07
N GLU A 49 1.90 -6.96 5.35
CA GLU A 49 1.86 -8.41 5.28
C GLU A 49 0.76 -8.90 4.34
N ALA A 50 0.95 -10.08 3.75
CA ALA A 50 -0.05 -10.75 2.91
C ALA A 50 0.18 -12.27 2.90
N THR A 51 -0.89 -13.03 2.68
CA THR A 51 -0.84 -14.46 2.42
C THR A 51 -1.42 -14.82 1.05
N LYS A 52 -2.40 -14.07 0.55
CA LYS A 52 -3.02 -14.24 -0.76
C LYS A 52 -2.55 -13.14 -1.71
N TYR A 53 -1.54 -13.44 -2.51
CA TYR A 53 -0.97 -12.53 -3.51
C TYR A 53 -0.22 -13.29 -4.61
N GLN A 54 0.05 -12.61 -5.72
CA GLN A 54 1.07 -12.96 -6.71
C GLN A 54 2.22 -11.95 -6.62
N LEU A 55 3.44 -12.33 -7.01
CA LEU A 55 4.59 -11.41 -6.95
C LEU A 55 4.37 -10.09 -7.69
N LYS A 56 3.62 -10.11 -8.81
CA LYS A 56 3.26 -8.91 -9.57
C LYS A 56 2.44 -7.91 -8.74
N ASP A 57 1.70 -8.38 -7.74
CA ASP A 57 0.80 -7.54 -6.95
C ASP A 57 1.56 -6.63 -6.00
N ILE A 58 2.78 -6.99 -5.60
CA ILE A 58 3.66 -6.10 -4.83
C ILE A 58 4.02 -4.87 -5.68
N PHE A 59 4.33 -5.06 -6.96
CA PHE A 59 4.60 -3.97 -7.89
C PHE A 59 3.33 -3.21 -8.26
N GLY A 60 2.21 -3.92 -8.44
CA GLY A 60 0.90 -3.34 -8.70
C GLY A 60 0.46 -2.40 -7.58
N LEU A 61 0.63 -2.81 -6.33
CA LEU A 61 0.32 -1.99 -5.15
C LEU A 61 1.13 -0.69 -5.14
N GLY A 62 2.43 -0.76 -5.40
CA GLY A 62 3.29 0.43 -5.50
C GLY A 62 2.91 1.35 -6.66
N TYR A 63 2.54 0.79 -7.81
CA TYR A 63 2.06 1.56 -8.96
C TYR A 63 0.73 2.27 -8.67
N SER A 64 -0.24 1.55 -8.09
CA SER A 64 -1.52 2.10 -7.66
C SER A 64 -1.33 3.24 -6.68
N LEU A 65 -0.43 3.10 -5.70
CA LEU A 65 -0.11 4.16 -4.75
C LEU A 65 0.37 5.43 -5.45
N SER A 66 1.28 5.30 -6.43
CA SER A 66 1.79 6.43 -7.19
C SER A 66 0.69 7.13 -8.02
N LEU A 67 -0.21 6.36 -8.63
CA LEU A 67 -1.35 6.93 -9.36
C LEU A 67 -2.29 7.68 -8.43
N THR A 68 -2.69 7.08 -7.31
CA THR A 68 -3.60 7.69 -6.34
C THR A 68 -2.98 8.96 -5.75
N GLN A 69 -1.69 8.96 -5.41
CA GLN A 69 -1.01 10.16 -4.93
C GLN A 69 -0.98 11.29 -5.98
N ASN A 70 -0.68 10.96 -7.23
CA ASN A 70 -0.70 11.95 -8.31
C ASN A 70 -2.12 12.52 -8.54
N GLU A 71 -3.14 11.67 -8.48
CA GLU A 71 -4.53 12.11 -8.61
C GLU A 71 -4.91 13.05 -7.46
N LYS A 72 -4.64 12.66 -6.20
CA LYS A 72 -4.91 13.48 -5.02
C LYS A 72 -4.16 14.81 -5.06
N LYS A 73 -2.89 14.81 -5.51
CA LYS A 73 -2.15 16.06 -5.70
C LYS A 73 -2.77 16.94 -6.77
N SER A 74 -3.21 16.37 -7.90
CA SER A 74 -3.87 17.14 -8.97
C SER A 74 -5.18 17.79 -8.51
N LYS A 75 -5.84 17.20 -7.51
CA LYS A 75 -7.05 17.72 -6.86
C LYS A 75 -6.76 18.68 -5.70
N GLY A 76 -5.50 18.83 -5.29
CA GLY A 76 -5.09 19.63 -4.13
C GLY A 76 -5.42 19.00 -2.77
N GLU A 77 -5.66 17.68 -2.72
CA GLU A 77 -5.99 16.94 -1.49
C GLU A 77 -4.73 16.62 -0.66
N ILE A 78 -3.59 16.46 -1.34
CA ILE A 78 -2.28 16.29 -0.72
C ILE A 78 -1.29 17.25 -1.40
N ASP A 79 -0.30 17.70 -0.63
CA ASP A 79 0.86 18.41 -1.17
C ASP A 79 2.12 17.93 -0.46
N TRP A 80 3.23 17.96 -1.20
CA TRP A 80 4.53 17.51 -0.75
C TRP A 80 5.57 18.61 -0.90
#